data_AF-A0A4Y8LS77-F1
#
_entry.id   AF-A0A4Y8LS77-F1
#
_cell.length_a   1.000
_cell.length_b   1.000
_cell.length_c   1.000
_cell.angle_alpha   90.00
_cell.angle_beta   90.00
_cell.angle_gamma   90.00
#
_symmetry.space_group_name_H-M   'P 1'
#
loop_
_entity.id
_entity.type
_entity.pdbx_description
1 polymer ?
#
loop_
_entity_poly.entity_id
_entity_poly.type
_entity_poly.pdbx_seq_one_letter_code
_entity_poly.pdbx_strand_id
1 'polypeptide(L)'
;MNLDPPPGYGLEFLRYHRDFTARALAWYYRNGYDPRLVEAWASVPEPIRQAPCYNHAAEARILFQPETFASADELGRFIESSNIHSCIHQESAKLFGDPAINDFDTAPRNTVFYNIHGMVDRWWRNWEGLGRFRVGRRRQT
;
A
#
# COMPACT_ATOMS: atom_id res chain seq x y z
N MET A 1 -18.44 10.86 17.38
CA MET A 1 -17.79 9.54 17.40
C MET A 1 -16.31 9.77 17.15
N ASN A 2 -15.43 9.21 17.98
CA ASN A 2 -13.98 9.24 17.69
C ASN A 2 -13.75 8.45 16.40
N LEU A 3 -13.34 9.13 15.33
CA LEU A 3 -13.14 8.56 14.00
C LEU A 3 -11.74 7.95 13.81
N ASP A 4 -10.96 7.85 14.89
CA ASP A 4 -9.61 7.32 14.82
C ASP A 4 -9.63 5.78 14.88
N PRO A 5 -9.06 5.10 13.88
CA PRO A 5 -8.92 3.65 13.91
C PRO A 5 -8.13 3.19 15.15
N PRO A 6 -8.45 2.00 15.70
CA PRO A 6 -7.80 1.50 16.90
C PRO A 6 -6.29 1.29 16.70
N PRO A 7 -5.50 1.29 17.80
CA PRO A 7 -4.11 0.83 17.78
C PRO A 7 -3.93 -0.49 17.01
N GLY A 8 -2.97 -0.53 16.09
CA GLY A 8 -2.70 -1.71 15.25
C GLY A 8 -3.38 -1.73 13.89
N TYR A 9 -4.38 -0.87 13.64
CA TYR A 9 -5.13 -0.86 12.38
C TYR A 9 -4.24 -0.73 11.12
N GLY A 10 -3.27 0.19 11.12
CA GLY A 10 -2.39 0.35 9.96
C GLY A 10 -1.44 -0.82 9.78
N LEU A 11 -1.03 -1.46 10.88
CA LEU A 11 -0.23 -2.68 10.82
C LEU A 11 -1.04 -3.86 10.26
N GLU A 12 -2.32 -3.97 10.65
CA GLU A 12 -3.23 -4.97 10.10
C GLU A 12 -3.47 -4.74 8.60
N PHE A 13 -3.69 -3.49 8.17
CA PHE A 13 -3.76 -3.13 6.76
C PHE A 13 -2.53 -3.62 5.99
N LEU A 14 -1.32 -3.29 6.47
CA LEU A 14 -0.07 -3.69 5.81
C LEU A 14 0.12 -5.22 5.78
N ARG A 15 -0.12 -5.89 6.90
CA ARG A 15 0.01 -7.36 7.01
C ARG A 15 -0.98 -8.09 6.12
N TYR A 16 -2.24 -7.68 6.14
CA TYR A 16 -3.27 -8.29 5.31
C TYR A 16 -2.86 -8.28 3.84
N HIS A 17 -2.48 -7.13 3.30
CA HIS A 17 -2.11 -7.01 1.89
C HIS A 17 -0.84 -7.78 1.55
N ARG A 18 0.20 -7.73 2.41
CA ARG A 18 1.43 -8.54 2.23
C ARG A 18 1.11 -10.03 2.19
N ASP A 19 0.38 -10.55 3.17
CA ASP A 19 0.12 -11.98 3.33
C ASP A 19 -0.90 -12.51 2.29
N PHE A 20 -1.89 -11.70 1.94
CA PHE A 20 -2.85 -12.03 0.90
C PHE A 20 -2.18 -12.09 -0.47
N THR A 21 -1.47 -11.03 -0.86
CA THR A 21 -0.79 -10.99 -2.17
C THR A 21 0.25 -12.09 -2.29
N ALA A 22 1.05 -12.36 -1.25
CA ALA A 22 2.03 -13.44 -1.26
C ALA A 22 1.39 -14.82 -1.55
N ARG A 23 0.28 -15.15 -0.89
CA ARG A 23 -0.42 -16.43 -1.10
C ARG A 23 -1.05 -16.53 -2.48
N ALA A 24 -1.72 -15.47 -2.92
CA ALA A 24 -2.36 -15.41 -4.23
C ALA A 24 -1.33 -15.49 -5.36
N LEU A 25 -0.22 -14.75 -5.27
CA LEU A 25 0.86 -14.77 -6.25
C LEU A 25 1.58 -16.12 -6.26
N ALA A 26 1.76 -16.78 -5.11
CA ALA A 26 2.30 -18.13 -5.07
C ALA A 26 1.41 -19.12 -5.83
N TRP A 27 0.08 -19.01 -5.73
CA TRP A 27 -0.84 -19.78 -6.57
C TRP A 27 -0.73 -19.37 -8.05
N TYR A 28 -0.70 -18.08 -8.34
CA TYR A 28 -0.62 -17.53 -9.69
C TYR A 28 0.60 -18.08 -10.46
N TYR A 29 1.79 -18.01 -9.85
CA TYR A 29 3.02 -18.50 -10.44
C TYR A 29 3.05 -20.02 -10.61
N ARG A 30 2.50 -20.79 -9.65
CA ARG A 30 2.40 -22.26 -9.77
C ARG A 30 1.52 -22.71 -10.94
N ASN A 31 0.56 -21.89 -11.36
CA ASN A 31 -0.32 -22.19 -12.50
C ASN A 31 0.26 -21.71 -13.85
N GLY A 32 1.48 -21.14 -13.86
CA GLY A 32 2.15 -20.73 -15.10
C GLY A 32 1.55 -19.49 -15.77
N TYR A 33 0.79 -18.67 -15.04
CA TYR A 33 0.30 -17.39 -15.55
C TYR A 33 1.44 -16.37 -15.72
N ASP A 34 1.22 -15.38 -16.59
CA ASP A 34 2.24 -14.40 -16.98
C ASP A 34 2.65 -13.49 -15.80
N PRO A 35 3.87 -13.64 -15.26
CA PRO A 35 4.30 -12.86 -14.09
C PRO A 35 4.36 -11.36 -14.34
N ARG A 36 4.44 -10.92 -15.60
CA ARG A 36 4.51 -9.49 -15.97
C ARG A 36 3.23 -8.74 -15.66
N LEU A 37 2.08 -9.44 -15.60
CA LEU A 37 0.79 -8.80 -15.32
C LEU A 37 0.64 -8.41 -13.85
N VAL A 38 1.38 -9.07 -12.95
CA VAL A 38 1.26 -8.90 -11.49
C VAL A 38 2.52 -8.28 -10.87
N GLU A 39 3.45 -7.79 -11.70
CA GLU A 39 4.68 -7.17 -11.23
C GLU A 39 4.38 -5.89 -10.43
N ALA A 40 4.90 -5.82 -9.19
CA ALA A 40 4.76 -4.62 -8.37
C ALA A 40 5.21 -3.36 -9.12
N TRP A 41 4.37 -2.34 -9.19
CA TRP A 41 4.76 -1.07 -9.80
C TRP A 41 5.99 -0.49 -9.09
N ALA A 42 6.95 0.01 -9.88
CA ALA A 42 8.14 0.64 -9.33
C ALA A 42 7.84 2.02 -8.72
N SER A 43 6.86 2.71 -9.28
CA SER A 43 6.30 3.98 -8.84
C SER A 43 4.84 4.06 -9.28
N VAL A 44 4.08 5.00 -8.73
CA VAL A 44 2.72 5.24 -9.21
C VAL A 44 2.77 5.66 -10.70
N PRO A 45 1.92 5.10 -11.58
CA PRO A 45 1.84 5.53 -12.98
C PRO A 45 1.60 7.02 -13.12
N GLU A 46 2.32 7.68 -14.02
CA GLU A 46 2.25 9.14 -14.19
C GLU A 46 0.84 9.69 -14.44
N PRO A 47 -0.04 9.05 -15.26
CA PRO A 47 -1.41 9.52 -15.41
C PRO A 47 -2.20 9.57 -14.09
N ILE A 48 -1.93 8.64 -13.16
CA ILE A 48 -2.53 8.61 -11.82
C ILE A 48 -1.91 9.72 -10.96
N ARG A 49 -0.58 9.92 -11.05
CA ARG A 49 0.12 10.98 -10.30
C ARG A 49 -0.37 12.38 -10.68
N GLN A 50 -0.79 12.59 -11.92
CA GLN A 50 -1.34 13.87 -12.39
C GLN A 50 -2.80 14.10 -11.99
N ALA A 51 -3.47 13.13 -11.36
CA ALA A 51 -4.86 13.27 -11.00
C ALA A 51 -5.05 14.28 -9.84
N PRO A 52 -6.15 15.07 -9.84
CA PRO A 52 -6.39 16.07 -8.79
C PRO A 52 -6.47 15.51 -7.36
N CYS A 53 -6.85 14.23 -7.20
CA CYS A 53 -6.92 13.58 -5.89
C CYS A 53 -5.55 13.15 -5.34
N TYR A 54 -4.51 13.18 -6.18
CA TYR A 54 -3.23 12.54 -5.87
C TYR A 54 -2.44 13.37 -4.87
N ASN A 55 -2.07 12.76 -3.75
CA ASN A 55 -1.34 13.44 -2.69
C ASN A 55 0.18 13.29 -2.90
N HIS A 56 0.77 14.21 -3.67
CA HIS A 56 2.22 14.25 -3.91
C HIS A 56 3.04 14.42 -2.62
N ALA A 57 2.53 15.15 -1.63
CA ALA A 57 3.24 15.33 -0.36
C ALA A 57 3.29 14.02 0.45
N ALA A 58 2.22 13.22 0.39
CA ALA A 58 2.22 11.88 0.98
C ALA A 58 3.19 10.93 0.28
N GLU A 59 3.20 10.91 -1.06
CA GLU A 59 4.17 10.14 -1.84
C GLU A 59 5.60 10.53 -1.45
N ALA A 60 5.89 11.83 -1.41
CA ALA A 60 7.21 12.34 -1.06
C ALA A 60 7.63 11.95 0.37
N ARG A 61 6.71 12.00 1.34
CA ARG A 61 7.01 11.57 2.72
C ARG A 61 7.32 10.08 2.79
N ILE A 62 6.54 9.24 2.09
CA ILE A 62 6.74 7.79 2.04
C ILE A 62 8.10 7.44 1.42
N LEU A 63 8.47 8.12 0.33
CA LEU A 63 9.68 7.80 -0.43
C LEU A 63 10.96 8.42 0.14
N PHE A 64 10.90 9.66 0.62
CA PHE A 64 12.08 10.46 0.94
C PHE A 64 12.23 10.81 2.41
N GLN A 65 11.18 10.61 3.21
CA GLN A 65 11.22 10.81 4.67
C GLN A 65 10.62 9.62 5.45
N PRO A 66 10.85 8.35 5.04
CA PRO A 66 10.24 7.19 5.70
C PRO A 66 10.62 7.06 7.18
N GLU A 67 11.76 7.57 7.61
CA GLU A 67 12.20 7.61 9.01
C GLU A 67 11.27 8.43 9.91
N THR A 68 10.40 9.27 9.34
CA THR A 68 9.43 10.06 10.10
C THR A 68 8.26 9.24 10.64
N PHE A 69 8.09 7.99 10.20
CA PHE A 69 7.08 7.08 10.77
C PHE A 69 7.68 6.29 11.93
N ALA A 70 7.13 6.45 13.13
CA ALA A 70 7.63 5.81 14.34
C ALA A 70 7.33 4.31 14.40
N SER A 71 6.36 3.84 13.62
CA SER A 71 5.95 2.43 13.57
C SER A 71 5.32 2.06 12.23
N ALA A 72 5.25 0.75 11.95
CA ALA A 72 4.51 0.22 10.80
C ALA A 72 3.01 0.56 10.89
N ASP A 73 2.45 0.64 12.09
CA ASP A 73 1.06 1.06 12.30
C ASP A 73 0.84 2.51 11.86
N GLU A 74 1.76 3.42 12.20
CA GLU A 74 1.71 4.81 11.73
C GLU A 74 1.86 4.90 10.21
N LEU A 75 2.82 4.17 9.62
CA LEU A 75 3.01 4.11 8.17
C LEU A 75 1.74 3.62 7.45
N GLY A 76 1.17 2.49 7.89
CA GLY A 76 -0.02 1.90 7.29
C GLY A 76 -1.22 2.84 7.35
N ARG A 77 -1.49 3.43 8.53
CA ARG A 77 -2.55 4.43 8.68
C ARG A 77 -2.34 5.63 7.78
N PHE A 78 -1.09 6.09 7.63
CA PHE A 78 -0.79 7.23 6.78
C PHE A 78 -1.05 6.92 5.31
N ILE A 79 -0.63 5.74 4.82
CA ILE A 79 -0.90 5.31 3.44
C ILE A 79 -2.41 5.29 3.16
N GLU A 80 -3.20 4.75 4.08
CA GLU A 80 -4.64 4.62 3.92
C GLU A 80 -5.40 5.94 4.03
N SER A 81 -5.04 6.80 5.00
CA SER A 81 -5.80 8.02 5.33
C SER A 81 -5.32 9.29 4.60
N SER A 82 -4.11 9.30 4.02
CA SER A 82 -3.58 10.48 3.30
C SER A 82 -4.16 10.68 1.90
N ASN A 83 -5.19 9.91 1.52
CA ASN A 83 -5.83 9.88 0.20
C ASN A 83 -4.96 9.33 -0.95
N ILE A 84 -3.65 9.08 -0.75
CA ILE A 84 -2.79 8.51 -1.79
C ILE A 84 -3.28 7.13 -2.25
N HIS A 85 -3.60 6.23 -1.31
CA HIS A 85 -4.04 4.87 -1.61
C HIS A 85 -5.41 4.86 -2.33
N SER A 86 -6.40 5.58 -1.79
CA SER A 86 -7.73 5.70 -2.39
C SER A 86 -7.68 6.28 -3.80
N CYS A 87 -6.89 7.35 -4.02
CA CYS A 87 -6.73 7.95 -5.34
C CYS A 87 -6.08 6.97 -6.34
N ILE A 88 -5.08 6.18 -5.92
CA ILE A 88 -4.47 5.16 -6.79
C ILE A 88 -5.52 4.16 -7.29
N HIS A 89 -6.39 3.64 -6.42
CA HIS A 89 -7.46 2.73 -6.84
C HIS A 89 -8.47 3.39 -7.80
N GLN A 90 -8.95 4.59 -7.45
CA GLN A 90 -9.93 5.32 -8.24
C GLN A 90 -9.42 5.64 -9.65
N GLU A 91 -8.19 6.14 -9.76
CA GLU A 91 -7.62 6.54 -11.04
C GLU A 91 -7.10 5.34 -11.84
N SER A 92 -6.70 4.25 -11.18
CA SER A 92 -6.42 2.99 -11.87
C SER A 92 -7.69 2.44 -12.52
N ALA A 93 -8.83 2.44 -11.82
CA ALA A 93 -10.10 2.00 -12.38
C ALA A 93 -10.48 2.81 -13.63
N LYS A 94 -10.24 4.13 -13.62
CA LYS A 94 -10.46 5.00 -14.79
C LYS A 94 -9.46 4.72 -15.91
N LEU A 95 -8.17 4.64 -15.59
CA LEU A 95 -7.09 4.46 -16.56
C LEU A 95 -7.21 3.14 -17.33
N PHE A 96 -7.58 2.06 -16.64
CA PHE A 96 -7.75 0.73 -17.25
C PHE A 96 -9.17 0.42 -17.69
N GLY A 97 -10.13 1.32 -17.45
CA GLY A 97 -11.54 1.14 -17.81
C GLY A 97 -12.22 -0.02 -17.06
N ASP A 98 -11.75 -0.34 -15.85
CA ASP A 98 -12.27 -1.44 -15.04
C ASP A 98 -12.65 -0.96 -13.63
N PRO A 99 -13.95 -0.78 -13.33
CA PRO A 99 -14.41 -0.33 -12.02
C PRO A 99 -14.12 -1.33 -10.89
N ALA A 100 -13.89 -2.62 -11.20
CA ALA A 100 -13.57 -3.62 -10.17
C ALA A 100 -12.28 -3.30 -9.43
N ILE A 101 -11.35 -2.54 -10.03
CA ILE A 101 -10.10 -2.11 -9.39
C ILE A 101 -10.37 -1.22 -8.15
N ASN A 102 -11.48 -0.49 -8.13
CA ASN A 102 -11.86 0.40 -7.03
C ASN A 102 -12.97 -0.16 -6.12
N ASP A 103 -13.33 -1.43 -6.29
CA ASP A 103 -14.31 -2.13 -5.47
C ASP A 103 -13.58 -3.11 -4.54
N PHE A 104 -13.68 -2.91 -3.22
CA PHE A 104 -12.96 -3.71 -2.23
C PHE A 104 -13.31 -5.21 -2.29
N ASP A 105 -14.53 -5.58 -2.71
CA ASP A 105 -14.97 -6.97 -2.77
C ASP A 105 -14.47 -7.69 -4.02
N THR A 106 -14.15 -6.95 -5.07
CA THR A 106 -13.82 -7.52 -6.39
C THR A 106 -12.41 -7.20 -6.88
N ALA A 107 -11.75 -6.17 -6.35
CA ALA A 107 -10.40 -5.75 -6.72
C ALA A 107 -9.36 -6.88 -6.71
N PRO A 108 -9.35 -7.82 -5.72
CA PRO A 108 -8.39 -8.93 -5.73
C PRO A 108 -8.47 -9.86 -6.97
N ARG A 109 -9.55 -9.78 -7.76
CA ARG A 109 -9.71 -10.54 -9.01
C ARG A 109 -8.98 -9.89 -10.20
N ASN A 110 -8.58 -8.63 -10.07
CA ASN A 110 -7.87 -7.88 -11.10
C ASN A 110 -6.34 -7.91 -10.84
N THR A 111 -5.54 -8.03 -11.89
CA THR A 111 -4.06 -8.06 -11.77
C THR A 111 -3.48 -6.75 -11.24
N VAL A 112 -4.14 -5.61 -11.50
CA VAL A 112 -3.79 -4.26 -11.00
C VAL A 112 -3.75 -4.18 -9.48
N PHE A 113 -4.60 -4.94 -8.79
CA PHE A 113 -4.54 -5.05 -7.32
C PHE A 113 -3.15 -5.50 -6.85
N TYR A 114 -2.55 -6.49 -7.52
CA TYR A 114 -1.24 -7.01 -7.17
C TYR A 114 -0.12 -6.04 -7.53
N ASN A 115 -0.27 -5.27 -8.62
CA ASN A 115 0.69 -4.22 -8.95
C ASN A 115 0.70 -3.11 -7.87
N ILE A 116 -0.48 -2.65 -7.44
CA ILE A 116 -0.66 -1.61 -6.40
C ILE A 116 -0.12 -2.12 -5.05
N HIS A 117 -0.59 -3.27 -4.58
CA HIS A 117 -0.23 -3.75 -3.24
C HIS A 117 1.20 -4.28 -3.16
N GLY A 118 1.77 -4.76 -4.27
CA GLY A 118 3.20 -5.04 -4.35
C GLY A 118 4.07 -3.77 -4.22
N MET A 119 3.59 -2.63 -4.75
CA MET A 119 4.24 -1.32 -4.56
C MET A 119 4.12 -0.85 -3.10
N VAL A 120 2.93 -0.96 -2.48
CA VAL A 120 2.73 -0.64 -1.06
C VAL A 120 3.62 -1.50 -0.16
N ASP A 121 3.72 -2.80 -0.43
CA ASP A 121 4.63 -3.70 0.29
C ASP A 121 6.11 -3.30 0.10
N ARG A 122 6.49 -2.82 -1.09
CA ARG A 122 7.83 -2.27 -1.31
C ARG A 122 8.09 -1.02 -0.46
N TRP A 123 7.13 -0.10 -0.35
CA TRP A 123 7.25 1.05 0.56
C TRP A 123 7.45 0.60 2.01
N TRP A 124 6.68 -0.39 2.46
CA TRP A 124 6.82 -0.92 3.82
C TRP A 124 8.17 -1.62 4.04
N ARG A 125 8.64 -2.44 3.10
CA ARG A 125 9.98 -3.06 3.18
C ARG A 125 11.11 -2.03 3.20
N ASN A 126 10.99 -0.96 2.41
CA ASN A 126 11.97 0.13 2.42
C ASN A 126 12.04 0.79 3.81
N TRP A 127 10.87 1.03 4.42
CA TRP A 127 10.80 1.48 5.81
C TRP A 127 11.43 0.47 6.76
N GLU A 128 11.08 -0.82 6.70
CA GLU A 128 11.67 -1.89 7.54
C GLU A 128 13.21 -1.94 7.42
N GLY A 129 13.73 -1.74 6.20
CA GLY A 129 15.16 -1.74 5.86
C GLY A 129 15.97 -0.61 6.50
N LEU A 130 15.33 0.43 7.03
CA LEU A 130 16.01 1.49 7.79
C LEU A 130 16.57 0.98 9.14
N GLY A 131 16.14 -0.22 9.59
CA GLY A 131 16.78 -0.94 10.69
C GLY A 131 16.77 -0.22 12.06
N ARG A 132 15.92 0.79 12.26
CA ARG A 132 15.92 1.61 13.48
C ARG A 132 14.52 1.90 14.01
N PHE A 133 13.77 0.86 14.37
CA PHE A 133 12.52 1.03 15.14
C PHE A 133 12.64 0.25 16.43
N ARG A 134 12.98 0.98 17.50
CA ARG A 134 13.07 0.43 18.86
C ARG A 134 11.71 -0.14 19.25
N VAL A 135 11.65 -1.46 19.33
CA VAL A 135 10.68 -2.16 20.19
C VAL A 135 10.83 -1.59 21.61
N GLY A 136 9.80 -0.91 22.09
CA GLY A 136 9.51 -0.67 23.50
C GLY A 136 10.64 -0.15 24.40
N ARG A 137 10.62 1.15 24.72
CA ARG A 137 10.96 1.60 26.09
C ARG A 137 9.84 2.48 26.60
N ARG A 138 9.00 1.92 27.49
CA ARG A 138 8.24 2.73 28.45
C ARG A 138 9.28 3.55 29.22
N ARG A 139 9.21 4.88 29.14
CA ARG A 139 9.86 5.72 30.14
C ARG A 139 9.01 5.61 31.42
N GLN A 140 9.52 4.87 32.39
CA GLN A 140 9.21 5.16 33.78
C GLN A 140 10.18 6.26 34.20
N THR A 141 9.64 7.41 34.57
CA THR A 141 10.21 8.38 35.51
C THR A 141 9.08 8.79 36.41
#